data_AF-A0A8E4PV92-F1
#
_entry.id   AF-A0A8E4PV92-F1
#
_cell.length_a   1.000
_cell.length_b   1.000
_cell.length_c   1.000
_cell.angle_alpha   90.00
_cell.angle_beta   90.00
_cell.angle_gamma   90.00
#
_symmetry.space_group_name_H-M   'P 1'
#
loop_
_entity.id
_entity.type
_entity.pdbx_description
1 polymer ?
#
loop_
_entity_poly.entity_id
_entity_poly.type
_entity_poly.pdbx_seq_one_letter_code
_entity_poly.pdbx_strand_id
1 'polypeptide(L)'
;MFCRGVSSYLFLASLATAHFNIQYPEVRGDVFAENASQRIFPCANVDQTSETNRTQWPLDGGSVSLKLYHSWTYIFINLGLGSENPKFNVSLTPNLLKETGKGDFCLPKLTLPKDLVPEEGQNASIQVVAVGPRGDAFYSCSDITFSKNATIQSEEVCTNSTGVNAVTISSSSGPNIPSPPHSGSSIRFESSVGAAFAAVLGAIVMGHF
;
A
#
# COMPACT_ATOMS: atom_id res chain seq x y z
N MET A 1 -43.13 10.27 47.62
CA MET A 1 -41.67 10.06 47.45
C MET A 1 -41.47 8.75 46.71
N PHE A 2 -41.14 8.76 45.42
CA PHE A 2 -40.27 7.77 44.77
C PHE A 2 -39.70 8.43 43.51
N CYS A 3 -38.37 8.49 43.47
CA CYS A 3 -37.56 9.25 42.53
C CYS A 3 -37.47 8.50 41.20
N ARG A 4 -37.79 9.15 40.09
CA ARG A 4 -37.60 8.59 38.73
C ARG A 4 -36.10 8.69 38.40
N GLY A 5 -35.40 7.56 38.40
CA GLY A 5 -34.03 7.46 37.90
C GLY A 5 -34.04 7.38 36.37
N VAL A 6 -33.42 8.35 35.70
CA VAL A 6 -33.17 8.32 34.25
C VAL A 6 -31.73 7.84 34.06
N SER A 7 -31.54 6.59 33.64
CA SER A 7 -30.22 6.08 33.25
C SER A 7 -29.81 6.68 31.90
N SER A 8 -28.79 7.54 31.91
CA SER A 8 -28.12 8.03 30.69
C SER A 8 -27.08 7.00 30.24
N TYR A 9 -27.29 6.42 29.06
CA TYR A 9 -26.28 5.62 28.36
C TYR A 9 -25.40 6.56 27.53
N LEU A 10 -24.15 6.77 27.96
CA LEU A 10 -23.10 7.43 27.16
C LEU A 10 -22.59 6.43 26.10
N PHE A 11 -23.03 6.59 24.85
CA PHE A 11 -22.39 5.94 23.72
C PHE A 11 -21.08 6.67 23.41
N LEU A 12 -19.94 6.09 23.80
CA LEU A 12 -18.65 6.48 23.25
C LEU A 12 -18.53 5.95 21.82
N ALA A 13 -18.89 6.77 20.83
CA ALA A 13 -18.56 6.50 19.45
C ALA A 13 -17.03 6.60 19.29
N SER A 14 -16.34 5.47 19.17
CA SER A 14 -14.94 5.45 18.76
C SER A 14 -14.85 6.03 17.35
N LEU A 15 -14.17 7.17 17.20
CA LEU A 15 -13.82 7.71 15.88
C LEU A 15 -12.68 6.87 15.31
N ALA A 16 -13.01 5.68 14.78
CA ALA A 16 -12.07 4.93 13.96
C ALA A 16 -11.79 5.76 12.70
N THR A 17 -10.60 6.36 12.63
CA THR A 17 -10.16 7.09 11.43
C THR A 17 -9.70 6.08 10.39
N ALA A 18 -10.57 5.79 9.42
CA ALA A 18 -10.18 5.12 8.18
C ALA A 18 -9.31 6.07 7.36
N HIS A 19 -8.16 5.61 6.88
CA HIS A 19 -7.32 6.41 5.97
C HIS A 19 -7.90 6.35 4.54
N PHE A 20 -8.46 5.18 4.21
CA PHE A 20 -9.30 4.95 3.05
C PHE A 20 -10.19 3.72 3.28
N ASN A 21 -11.22 3.53 2.44
CA ASN A 21 -11.99 2.29 2.35
C ASN A 21 -12.00 1.77 0.91
N ILE A 22 -11.99 0.45 0.73
CA ILE A 22 -12.28 -0.16 -0.57
C ILE A 22 -13.80 -0.30 -0.66
N GLN A 23 -14.40 0.29 -1.70
CA GLN A 23 -15.82 0.16 -2.01
C GLN A 23 -16.07 -0.95 -3.02
N TYR A 24 -15.12 -1.18 -3.94
CA TYR A 24 -15.13 -2.29 -4.87
C TYR A 24 -13.70 -2.68 -5.26
N PRO A 25 -13.37 -3.98 -5.35
CA PRO A 25 -14.19 -5.14 -4.97
C PRO A 25 -14.49 -5.19 -3.47
N GLU A 26 -15.28 -6.16 -3.02
CA GLU A 26 -15.59 -6.33 -1.59
C GLU A 26 -14.29 -6.42 -0.77
N VAL A 27 -14.23 -5.68 0.34
CA VAL A 27 -13.07 -5.71 1.25
C VAL A 27 -13.04 -7.04 2.01
N ARG A 28 -11.86 -7.61 2.21
CA ARG A 28 -11.65 -8.91 2.86
C ARG A 28 -12.32 -9.05 4.22
N GLY A 29 -12.44 -7.94 4.96
CA GLY A 29 -13.07 -7.91 6.26
C GLY A 29 -12.93 -6.56 6.94
N ASP A 30 -13.31 -6.51 8.20
CA ASP A 30 -13.24 -5.29 9.01
C ASP A 30 -11.79 -4.95 9.39
N VAL A 31 -11.24 -3.92 8.73
CA VAL A 31 -9.89 -3.41 8.96
C VAL A 31 -9.74 -2.60 10.26
N PHE A 32 -10.82 -2.47 11.05
CA PHE A 32 -10.89 -1.80 12.35
C PHE A 32 -11.28 -2.74 13.51
N ALA A 33 -11.36 -4.05 13.26
CA ALA A 33 -11.54 -5.05 14.31
C ALA A 33 -10.41 -4.96 15.36
N GLU A 34 -10.62 -5.54 16.55
CA GLU A 34 -9.72 -5.41 17.72
C GLU A 34 -8.23 -5.67 17.40
N ASN A 35 -7.95 -6.67 16.57
CA ASN A 35 -6.60 -7.04 16.16
C ASN A 35 -6.25 -6.59 14.73
N ALA A 36 -7.13 -5.83 14.08
CA ALA A 36 -6.93 -5.31 12.73
C ALA A 36 -6.51 -3.84 12.76
N SER A 37 -5.64 -3.47 11.84
CA SER A 37 -5.26 -2.08 11.63
C SER A 37 -4.70 -1.90 10.24
N GLN A 38 -5.19 -0.91 9.51
CA GLN A 38 -4.65 -0.58 8.18
C GLN A 38 -3.14 -0.29 8.19
N ARG A 39 -2.49 -0.05 9.33
CA ARG A 39 -1.02 0.09 9.41
C ARG A 39 -0.26 -1.24 9.33
N ILE A 40 -0.95 -2.38 9.42
CA ILE A 40 -0.35 -3.70 9.43
C ILE A 40 -0.33 -4.26 8.01
N PHE A 41 0.88 -4.46 7.49
CA PHE A 41 1.10 -5.14 6.22
C PHE A 41 0.76 -6.65 6.33
N PRO A 42 0.23 -7.31 5.28
CA PRO A 42 -0.13 -6.76 3.97
C PRO A 42 -1.59 -6.33 3.85
N CYS A 43 -2.46 -6.75 4.74
CA CYS A 43 -3.92 -6.64 4.58
C CYS A 43 -4.61 -6.25 5.89
N ALA A 44 -4.03 -5.31 6.62
CA ALA A 44 -4.54 -4.81 7.89
C ALA A 44 -4.65 -5.86 9.02
N ASN A 45 -3.87 -6.95 8.97
CA ASN A 45 -4.04 -8.13 9.83
C ASN A 45 -5.42 -8.81 9.70
N VAL A 46 -6.06 -8.68 8.53
CA VAL A 46 -7.28 -9.41 8.19
C VAL A 46 -6.90 -10.66 7.39
N ASP A 47 -7.15 -11.80 8.01
CA ASP A 47 -6.77 -13.10 7.47
C ASP A 47 -7.59 -13.48 6.24
N GLN A 48 -6.94 -14.16 5.31
CA GLN A 48 -7.58 -14.82 4.19
C GLN A 48 -7.76 -16.30 4.53
N THR A 49 -8.98 -16.79 4.42
CA THR A 49 -9.31 -18.20 4.60
C THR A 49 -9.87 -18.77 3.29
N SER A 50 -10.01 -20.09 3.22
CA SER A 50 -10.69 -20.77 2.12
C SER A 50 -12.17 -20.38 1.99
N GLU A 51 -12.77 -19.83 3.05
CA GLU A 51 -14.17 -19.40 3.12
C GLU A 51 -14.35 -17.89 2.87
N THR A 52 -13.28 -17.13 2.66
CA THR A 52 -13.38 -15.69 2.41
C THR A 52 -14.19 -15.42 1.15
N ASN A 53 -15.19 -14.53 1.26
CA ASN A 53 -16.01 -14.09 0.13
C ASN A 53 -15.12 -13.48 -0.97
N ARG A 54 -15.37 -13.89 -2.21
CA ARG A 54 -14.60 -13.42 -3.38
C ARG A 54 -15.50 -12.74 -4.38
N THR A 55 -15.13 -11.51 -4.74
CA THR A 55 -15.80 -10.80 -5.82
C THR A 55 -15.36 -11.38 -7.17
N GLN A 56 -16.30 -11.63 -8.08
CA GLN A 56 -15.97 -11.99 -9.45
C GLN A 56 -15.34 -10.79 -10.16
N TRP A 57 -14.16 -10.96 -10.76
CA TRP A 57 -13.38 -9.88 -11.38
C TRP A 57 -12.90 -10.26 -12.79
N PRO A 58 -12.91 -9.36 -13.78
CA PRO A 58 -12.67 -9.71 -15.19
C PRO A 58 -11.27 -10.28 -15.45
N LEU A 59 -11.17 -11.23 -16.39
CA LEU A 59 -9.91 -11.86 -16.78
C LEU A 59 -8.87 -10.91 -17.37
N ASP A 60 -9.29 -9.75 -17.90
CA ASP A 60 -8.43 -8.79 -18.58
C ASP A 60 -8.24 -7.48 -17.81
N GLY A 61 -8.73 -7.43 -16.57
CA GLY A 61 -8.70 -6.23 -15.76
C GLY A 61 -10.09 -5.69 -15.41
N GLY A 62 -10.26 -5.27 -14.16
CA GLY A 62 -11.51 -4.78 -13.60
C GLY A 62 -11.39 -3.45 -12.89
N SER A 63 -12.52 -2.99 -12.37
CA SER A 63 -12.60 -1.74 -11.64
C SER A 63 -12.07 -1.87 -10.21
N VAL A 64 -11.58 -0.77 -9.65
CA VAL A 64 -11.32 -0.59 -8.22
C VAL A 64 -11.86 0.76 -7.79
N SER A 65 -12.70 0.77 -6.76
CA SER A 65 -13.37 1.95 -6.22
C SER A 65 -12.99 2.12 -4.75
N LEU A 66 -12.58 3.33 -4.37
CA LEU A 66 -12.07 3.68 -3.05
C LEU A 66 -12.82 4.89 -2.50
N LYS A 67 -13.01 4.94 -1.18
CA LYS A 67 -13.32 6.17 -0.44
C LYS A 67 -12.04 6.71 0.18
N LEU A 68 -11.66 7.94 -0.18
CA LEU A 68 -10.45 8.61 0.29
C LEU A 68 -10.79 9.80 1.21
N TYR A 69 -10.07 9.92 2.32
CA TYR A 69 -10.36 10.90 3.38
C TYR A 69 -9.29 12.00 3.55
N HIS A 70 -8.13 11.84 2.93
CA HIS A 70 -7.03 12.80 2.95
C HIS A 70 -7.12 13.76 1.75
N SER A 71 -6.45 14.92 1.82
CA SER A 71 -6.44 15.89 0.71
C SER A 71 -5.67 15.40 -0.52
N TRP A 72 -4.74 14.47 -0.32
CA TRP A 72 -3.98 13.79 -1.37
C TRP A 72 -3.36 12.51 -0.78
N THR A 73 -3.09 11.54 -1.63
CA THR A 73 -2.41 10.29 -1.27
C THR A 73 -1.67 9.70 -2.48
N TYR A 74 -0.61 8.92 -2.25
CA TYR A 74 -0.11 8.02 -3.29
C TYR A 74 -0.81 6.67 -3.16
N ILE A 75 -1.23 6.12 -4.29
CA ILE A 75 -1.96 4.85 -4.34
C ILE A 75 -1.12 3.85 -5.11
N PHE A 76 -0.88 2.69 -4.50
CA PHE A 76 -0.35 1.51 -5.15
C PHE A 76 -1.39 0.41 -5.08
N ILE A 77 -1.68 -0.21 -6.21
CA ILE A 77 -2.57 -1.36 -6.32
C ILE A 77 -1.75 -2.52 -6.84
N ASN A 78 -1.69 -3.57 -6.05
CA ASN A 78 -0.94 -4.79 -6.32
C ASN A 78 -1.89 -5.98 -6.39
N LEU A 79 -1.48 -7.02 -7.09
CA LEU A 79 -2.19 -8.27 -7.24
C LEU A 79 -1.29 -9.41 -6.74
N GLY A 80 -1.88 -10.34 -6.00
CA GLY A 80 -1.28 -11.60 -5.63
C GLY A 80 -2.17 -12.76 -6.06
N LEU A 81 -1.60 -13.75 -6.73
CA LEU A 81 -2.33 -14.94 -7.17
C LEU A 81 -2.37 -16.00 -6.06
N GLY A 82 -3.50 -16.69 -5.94
CA GLY A 82 -3.72 -17.75 -4.96
C GLY A 82 -4.86 -17.44 -3.98
N SER A 83 -5.19 -18.44 -3.18
CA SER A 83 -6.29 -18.38 -2.21
C SER A 83 -5.85 -18.16 -0.76
N GLU A 84 -4.59 -18.42 -0.44
CA GLU A 84 -4.06 -18.38 0.92
C GLU A 84 -2.74 -17.59 0.92
N ASN A 85 -2.74 -16.43 1.58
CA ASN A 85 -1.56 -15.58 1.77
C ASN A 85 -0.75 -15.32 0.49
N PRO A 86 -1.38 -14.81 -0.59
CA PRO A 86 -0.71 -14.62 -1.85
C PRO A 86 0.36 -13.54 -1.73
N LYS A 87 1.43 -13.71 -2.51
CA LYS A 87 2.49 -12.70 -2.62
C LYS A 87 2.04 -11.60 -3.58
N PHE A 88 1.97 -10.36 -3.10
CA PHE A 88 1.59 -9.19 -3.90
C PHE A 88 2.75 -8.70 -4.77
N ASN A 89 3.16 -9.51 -5.75
CA ASN A 89 4.33 -9.26 -6.61
C ASN A 89 3.97 -8.68 -7.98
N VAL A 90 2.70 -8.53 -8.32
CA VAL A 90 2.23 -7.94 -9.58
C VAL A 90 1.72 -6.53 -9.30
N SER A 91 2.35 -5.50 -9.88
CA SER A 91 1.84 -4.13 -9.75
C SER A 91 0.83 -3.83 -10.87
N LEU A 92 -0.37 -3.39 -10.48
CA LEU A 92 -1.41 -2.89 -11.40
C LEU A 92 -1.31 -1.37 -11.61
N THR A 93 -0.44 -0.70 -10.86
CA THR A 93 -0.15 0.74 -10.94
C THR A 93 1.37 0.94 -10.97
N PRO A 94 2.05 0.45 -12.01
CA PRO A 94 3.51 0.46 -12.07
C PRO A 94 4.12 1.87 -12.12
N ASN A 95 3.34 2.85 -12.57
CA ASN A 95 3.69 4.27 -12.47
C ASN A 95 3.09 4.84 -11.19
N LEU A 96 3.84 5.71 -10.52
CA LEU A 96 3.40 6.34 -9.27
C LEU A 96 2.08 7.09 -9.48
N LEU A 97 1.00 6.62 -8.87
CA LEU A 97 -0.32 7.23 -8.95
C LEU A 97 -0.50 8.20 -7.78
N LYS A 98 -0.60 9.49 -8.07
CA LYS A 98 -0.92 10.52 -7.09
C LYS A 98 -2.38 10.90 -7.23
N GLU A 99 -3.16 10.68 -6.18
CA GLU A 99 -4.52 11.15 -6.05
C GLU A 99 -4.55 12.47 -5.25
N THR A 100 -5.48 13.35 -5.61
CA THR A 100 -5.77 14.61 -4.92
C THR A 100 -7.28 14.80 -4.82
N GLY A 101 -7.76 15.15 -3.63
CA GLY A 101 -9.19 15.32 -3.34
C GLY A 101 -9.66 14.37 -2.24
N LYS A 102 -10.87 14.62 -1.74
CA LYS A 102 -11.55 13.74 -0.79
C LYS A 102 -12.83 13.26 -1.43
N GLY A 103 -13.17 11.99 -1.26
CA GLY A 103 -14.41 11.43 -1.77
C GLY A 103 -14.21 10.08 -2.41
N ASP A 104 -15.15 9.76 -3.30
CA ASP A 104 -15.12 8.54 -4.10
C ASP A 104 -14.08 8.71 -5.21
N PHE A 105 -13.20 7.72 -5.34
CA PHE A 105 -12.18 7.61 -6.35
C PHE A 105 -12.28 6.23 -7.00
N CYS A 106 -12.51 6.18 -8.30
CA CYS A 106 -12.62 4.95 -9.06
C CYS A 106 -11.65 4.91 -10.24
N LEU A 107 -11.01 3.75 -10.38
CA LEU A 107 -10.28 3.35 -11.57
C LEU A 107 -11.18 2.36 -12.33
N PRO A 108 -11.76 2.76 -13.48
CA PRO A 108 -12.75 1.94 -14.17
C PRO A 108 -12.17 0.62 -14.69
N LYS A 109 -10.91 0.64 -15.08
CA LYS A 109 -10.21 -0.57 -15.52
C LYS A 109 -8.73 -0.53 -15.15
N LEU A 110 -8.33 -1.42 -14.25
CA LEU A 110 -6.94 -1.78 -14.01
C LEU A 110 -6.57 -2.94 -14.92
N THR A 111 -5.82 -2.65 -15.98
CA THR A 111 -5.36 -3.67 -16.93
C THR A 111 -4.29 -4.55 -16.31
N LEU A 112 -4.38 -5.86 -16.53
CA LEU A 112 -3.34 -6.80 -16.12
C LEU A 112 -2.10 -6.66 -17.02
N PRO A 113 -0.88 -6.93 -16.50
CA PRO A 113 0.31 -7.06 -17.32
C PRO A 113 0.12 -8.10 -18.43
N LYS A 114 0.72 -7.88 -19.61
CA LYS A 114 0.50 -8.72 -20.80
C LYS A 114 0.92 -10.17 -20.65
N ASP A 115 1.88 -10.42 -19.78
CA ASP A 115 2.43 -11.73 -19.44
C ASP A 115 1.61 -12.46 -18.35
N LEU A 116 0.65 -11.78 -17.72
CA LEU A 116 -0.28 -12.37 -16.78
C LEU A 116 -1.60 -12.70 -17.46
N VAL A 117 -1.85 -13.99 -17.67
CA VAL A 117 -3.10 -14.51 -18.26
C VAL A 117 -3.78 -15.42 -17.22
N PRO A 118 -4.70 -14.89 -16.40
CA PRO A 118 -5.39 -15.70 -15.41
C PRO A 118 -6.40 -16.66 -16.05
N GLU A 119 -6.68 -17.76 -15.35
CA GLU A 119 -7.69 -18.74 -15.75
C GLU A 119 -9.07 -18.43 -15.15
N GLU A 120 -10.14 -18.92 -15.78
CA GLU A 120 -11.49 -18.88 -15.19
C GLU A 120 -11.49 -19.59 -13.84
N GLY A 121 -12.05 -18.94 -12.81
CA GLY A 121 -12.10 -19.49 -11.45
C GLY A 121 -10.78 -19.34 -10.68
N GLN A 122 -9.73 -18.76 -11.27
CA GLN A 122 -8.48 -18.56 -10.56
C GLN A 122 -8.66 -17.51 -9.45
N ASN A 123 -8.26 -17.88 -8.24
CA ASN A 123 -8.32 -16.99 -7.08
C ASN A 123 -7.12 -16.05 -7.04
N ALA A 124 -7.39 -14.82 -6.62
CA ALA A 124 -6.36 -13.80 -6.37
C ALA A 124 -6.81 -12.83 -5.28
N SER A 125 -5.91 -11.93 -4.90
CA SER A 125 -6.17 -10.83 -3.98
C SER A 125 -5.61 -9.54 -4.55
N ILE A 126 -6.40 -8.47 -4.46
CA ILE A 126 -5.98 -7.11 -4.76
C ILE A 126 -5.60 -6.45 -3.44
N GLN A 127 -4.38 -5.92 -3.36
CA GLN A 127 -3.94 -5.08 -2.25
C GLN A 127 -3.95 -3.63 -2.70
N VAL A 128 -4.58 -2.78 -1.90
CA VAL A 128 -4.48 -1.32 -2.03
C VAL A 128 -3.57 -0.82 -0.92
N VAL A 129 -2.56 -0.05 -1.32
CA VAL A 129 -1.65 0.66 -0.44
C VAL A 129 -1.85 2.15 -0.65
N ALA A 130 -2.28 2.85 0.39
CA ALA A 130 -2.38 4.31 0.40
C ALA A 130 -1.23 4.88 1.25
N VAL A 131 -0.46 5.81 0.69
CA VAL A 131 0.65 6.47 1.40
C VAL A 131 0.30 7.92 1.67
N GLY A 132 0.26 8.24 2.97
CA GLY A 132 -0.06 9.56 3.48
C GLY A 132 1.07 10.59 3.31
N PRO A 133 0.81 11.86 3.66
CA PRO A 133 1.74 12.96 3.44
C PRO A 133 3.02 12.88 4.28
N ARG A 134 3.08 12.00 5.29
CA ARG A 134 4.26 11.83 6.15
C ARG A 134 5.02 10.53 5.83
N GLY A 135 4.64 9.81 4.77
CA GLY A 135 5.26 8.54 4.37
C GLY A 135 4.72 7.31 5.10
N ASP A 136 3.70 7.50 5.93
CA ASP A 136 2.88 6.44 6.53
C ASP A 136 2.11 5.68 5.45
N ALA A 137 2.14 4.35 5.52
CA ALA A 137 1.48 3.46 4.57
C ALA A 137 0.34 2.71 5.23
N PHE A 138 -0.78 2.62 4.51
CA PHE A 138 -2.00 1.95 4.92
C PHE A 138 -2.40 0.91 3.91
N TYR A 139 -2.83 -0.24 4.41
CA TYR A 139 -3.08 -1.45 3.62
C TYR A 139 -4.51 -1.91 3.81
N SER A 140 -5.13 -2.34 2.71
CA SER A 140 -6.39 -3.07 2.72
C SER A 140 -6.41 -4.00 1.52
N CYS A 141 -7.13 -5.11 1.64
CA CYS A 141 -7.18 -6.13 0.59
C CYS A 141 -8.62 -6.50 0.25
N SER A 142 -8.81 -6.87 -1.00
CA SER A 142 -10.03 -7.44 -1.54
C SER A 142 -9.71 -8.77 -2.20
N ASP A 143 -10.50 -9.78 -1.91
CA ASP A 143 -10.32 -11.10 -2.50
C ASP A 143 -11.22 -11.28 -3.71
N ILE A 144 -10.64 -11.81 -4.78
CA ILE A 144 -11.32 -11.96 -6.06
C ILE A 144 -11.19 -13.38 -6.59
N THR A 145 -12.11 -13.70 -7.50
CA THR A 145 -12.03 -14.85 -8.39
C THR A 145 -12.14 -14.32 -9.82
N PHE A 146 -11.17 -14.67 -10.65
CA PHE A 146 -11.19 -14.28 -12.05
C PHE A 146 -12.34 -14.95 -12.81
N SER A 147 -13.11 -14.19 -13.58
CA SER A 147 -14.22 -14.74 -14.35
C SER A 147 -14.50 -14.01 -15.67
N LYS A 148 -14.87 -14.78 -16.70
CA LYS A 148 -15.40 -14.33 -18.01
C LYS A 148 -16.74 -13.65 -17.90
N ASN A 149 -17.51 -13.95 -16.85
CA ASN A 149 -18.83 -13.37 -16.62
C ASN A 149 -18.76 -12.06 -15.83
N ALA A 150 -17.60 -11.75 -15.24
CA ALA A 150 -17.38 -10.47 -14.58
C ALA A 150 -17.19 -9.36 -15.60
N THR A 151 -17.76 -8.18 -15.32
CA THR A 151 -17.62 -6.98 -16.13
C THR A 151 -17.06 -5.85 -15.27
N ILE A 152 -16.47 -4.84 -15.91
CA ILE A 152 -16.12 -3.60 -15.21
C ILE A 152 -17.39 -2.93 -14.70
N GLN A 153 -17.27 -2.16 -13.61
CA GLN A 153 -18.39 -1.35 -13.13
C GLN A 153 -18.81 -0.34 -14.20
N SER A 154 -20.12 -0.07 -14.29
CA SER A 154 -20.65 0.93 -15.21
C SER A 154 -20.13 2.33 -14.85
N GLU A 155 -20.14 3.24 -15.82
CA GLU A 155 -19.70 4.63 -15.63
C GLU A 155 -20.53 5.38 -14.57
N GLU A 156 -21.76 4.94 -14.31
CA GLU A 156 -22.62 5.51 -13.26
C GLU A 156 -22.22 5.06 -11.85
N VAL A 157 -21.62 3.87 -11.72
CA VAL A 157 -21.18 3.31 -10.44
C VAL A 157 -19.74 3.69 -10.14
N CYS A 158 -18.86 3.59 -11.14
CA CYS A 158 -17.46 3.93 -11.03
C CYS A 158 -17.23 5.42 -11.33
N THR A 159 -17.51 6.26 -10.33
CA THR A 159 -17.41 7.72 -10.47
C THR A 159 -16.41 8.34 -9.50
N ASN A 160 -15.82 9.46 -9.90
CA ASN A 160 -15.00 10.29 -9.03
C ASN A 160 -15.84 11.44 -8.48
N SER A 161 -15.72 11.69 -7.17
CA SER A 161 -16.32 12.87 -6.55
C SER A 161 -15.74 14.16 -7.14
N THR A 162 -16.52 15.24 -7.12
CA THR A 162 -16.05 16.57 -7.55
C THR A 162 -14.78 16.96 -6.80
N GLY A 163 -13.72 17.30 -7.55
CA GLY A 163 -12.42 17.68 -7.00
C GLY A 163 -11.47 16.51 -6.71
N VAL A 164 -11.92 15.26 -6.87
CA VAL A 164 -11.06 14.07 -6.86
C VAL A 164 -10.44 13.88 -8.23
N ASN A 165 -9.11 13.84 -8.29
CA ASN A 165 -8.32 13.65 -9.50
C ASN A 165 -7.15 12.74 -9.22
N ALA A 166 -6.68 12.00 -10.24
CA ALA A 166 -5.45 11.24 -10.13
C ALA A 166 -4.55 11.46 -11.35
N VAL A 167 -3.24 11.53 -11.10
CA VAL A 167 -2.22 11.70 -12.12
C VAL A 167 -1.15 10.63 -11.95
N THR A 168 -0.71 10.07 -13.07
CA THR A 168 0.47 9.21 -13.09
C THR A 168 1.70 10.09 -13.18
N ILE A 169 2.60 9.97 -12.20
CA ILE A 169 3.88 10.65 -12.21
C ILE A 169 4.87 9.74 -12.94
N SER A 170 5.16 10.10 -14.18
CA SER A 170 6.26 9.53 -14.94
C SER A 170 7.49 10.42 -14.80
N SER A 171 8.66 9.80 -14.73
CA SER A 171 9.93 10.51 -14.89
C SER A 171 9.99 11.04 -16.31
N SER A 172 9.77 12.34 -16.49
CA SER A 172 10.21 13.02 -17.71
C SER A 172 11.72 12.83 -17.84
N SER A 173 12.19 12.29 -18.96
CA SER A 173 13.59 12.46 -19.33
C SER A 173 13.82 13.96 -19.44
N GLY A 174 14.51 14.53 -18.47
CA GLY A 174 15.01 15.90 -18.57
C GLY A 174 15.78 16.06 -19.89
N PRO A 175 15.90 17.28 -20.43
CA PRO A 175 16.74 17.51 -21.61
C PRO A 175 18.10 16.89 -21.36
N ASN A 176 18.64 16.13 -22.32
CA ASN A 176 20.01 15.61 -22.27
C ASN A 176 20.96 16.79 -22.02
N ILE A 177 21.33 17.04 -20.76
CA ILE A 177 22.42 17.95 -20.43
C ILE A 177 23.69 17.17 -20.75
N PRO A 178 24.51 17.57 -21.73
CA PRO A 178 25.77 16.92 -22.00
C PRO A 178 26.59 16.93 -20.72
N SER A 179 27.06 15.75 -20.29
CA SER A 179 27.94 15.65 -19.14
C SER A 179 29.21 16.48 -19.40
N PRO A 180 29.61 17.38 -18.48
CA PRO A 180 30.90 18.05 -18.62
C PRO A 180 32.02 17.00 -18.55
N PRO A 181 33.12 17.17 -19.30
CA PRO A 181 34.20 16.19 -19.34
C PRO A 181 34.77 15.96 -17.93
N HIS A 182 34.78 14.69 -17.50
CA HIS A 182 35.43 14.27 -16.27
C HIS A 182 36.94 14.54 -16.38
N SER A 183 37.42 15.58 -15.70
CA SER A 183 38.84 15.71 -15.37
C SER A 183 39.10 14.88 -14.12
N GLY A 184 39.59 13.65 -14.31
CA GLY A 184 39.98 12.77 -13.21
C GLY A 184 41.18 13.35 -12.46
N SER A 185 40.96 13.85 -11.25
CA SER A 185 42.05 14.03 -10.28
C SER A 185 42.10 12.80 -9.39
N SER A 186 43.06 11.92 -9.68
CA SER A 186 43.47 10.82 -8.82
C SER A 186 44.08 11.38 -7.54
N ILE A 187 43.46 11.15 -6.39
CA ILE A 187 44.03 11.47 -5.09
C ILE A 187 44.97 10.31 -4.72
N ARG A 188 46.29 10.55 -4.74
CA ARG A 188 47.30 9.60 -4.26
C ARG A 188 47.41 9.74 -2.74
N PHE A 189 47.16 8.66 -2.01
CA PHE A 189 47.59 8.53 -0.62
C PHE A 189 49.02 8.02 -0.60
N GLU A 190 49.98 8.88 -0.26
CA GLU A 190 51.36 8.48 0.03
C GLU A 190 51.44 8.00 1.49
N SER A 191 51.77 6.72 1.66
CA SER A 191 52.14 6.11 2.93
C SER A 191 53.59 6.43 3.22
N SER A 192 53.89 7.08 4.36
CA SER A 192 55.24 7.15 4.90
C SER A 192 55.31 6.38 6.22
N VAL A 193 56.14 5.34 6.19
CA VAL A 193 56.47 4.47 7.31
C VAL A 193 57.37 5.22 8.29
N GLY A 194 57.05 5.18 9.58
CA GLY A 194 57.89 5.69 10.65
C GLY A 194 57.66 4.93 11.94
N ALA A 195 58.37 3.82 12.10
CA ALA A 195 58.47 3.09 13.37
C ALA A 195 59.35 3.88 14.35
N ALA A 196 58.86 4.09 15.58
CA ALA A 196 59.70 4.33 16.74
C ALA A 196 59.02 3.72 17.99
N PHE A 197 59.71 2.75 18.59
CA PHE A 197 59.35 2.12 19.86
C PHE A 197 59.58 3.08 21.03
N ALA A 198 58.66 3.10 22.00
CA ALA A 198 58.99 3.33 23.40
C ALA A 198 57.97 2.61 24.29
N ALA A 199 58.48 1.70 25.12
CA ALA A 199 57.74 0.85 26.05
C ALA A 199 57.42 1.60 27.36
N VAL A 200 56.25 1.30 27.96
CA VAL A 200 56.06 1.32 29.42
C VAL A 200 55.19 0.12 29.82
N LEU A 201 55.67 -0.57 30.85
CA LEU A 201 55.19 -1.82 31.46
C LEU A 201 53.98 -1.60 32.41
N GLY A 202 53.14 -2.64 32.51
CA GLY A 202 52.30 -2.99 33.68
C GLY A 202 50.97 -2.23 33.81
N ALA A 203 49.84 -2.82 34.20
CA ALA A 203 49.59 -4.09 34.86
C ALA A 203 48.17 -4.63 34.56
N ILE A 204 48.05 -5.94 34.68
CA ILE A 204 46.84 -6.76 34.64
C ILE A 204 45.94 -6.46 35.84
N VAL A 205 44.63 -6.30 35.61
CA VAL A 205 43.59 -6.75 36.55
C VAL A 205 42.43 -7.33 35.74
N MET A 206 42.19 -8.64 35.94
CA MET A 206 40.96 -9.32 35.53
C MET A 206 39.82 -8.94 36.47
N GLY A 207 38.61 -8.78 35.93
CA GLY A 207 37.39 -8.74 36.73
C GLY A 207 36.23 -9.32 35.92
N HIS A 208 35.96 -10.61 36.12
CA HIS A 208 34.67 -11.23 35.84
C HIS A 208 33.68 -10.81 36.93
N PHE A 209 32.49 -10.38 36.55
CA PHE A 209 31.19 -10.86 37.04
C PHE A 209 30.15 -10.64 35.93
#